data_AF-A0A6H1WXU8-F1
#
_entry.id   AF-A0A6H1WXU8-F1
#
_cell.length_a   1.000
_cell.length_b   1.000
_cell.length_c   1.000
_cell.angle_alpha   90.00
_cell.angle_beta   90.00
_cell.angle_gamma   90.00
#
_symmetry.space_group_name_H-M   'P 1'
#
loop_
_entity.id
_entity.type
_entity.pdbx_description
1 polymer ?
#
loop_
_entity_poly.entity_id
_entity_poly.type
_entity_poly.pdbx_seq_one_letter_code
_entity_poly.pdbx_strand_id
1 'polypeptide(L)'
;MTVITDFYQFKYSRNNYYLELLINRTALLYIEKALDESLSNMYLSKDSECAYMRLKELFYNSRVESDSLYVELRINKCYLKYMQNLSCYFYNRNEYEAVKVLSDYMQYFSTSDIDEISTFCELNEDIKVRVLSNV
;
A
#
# COMPACT_ATOMS: atom_id res chain seq x y z
N MET A 1 11.62 -19.18 7.99
CA MET A 1 12.31 -18.87 6.72
C MET A 1 12.20 -17.37 6.53
N THR A 2 13.34 -16.68 6.57
CA THR A 2 13.46 -15.22 6.50
C THR A 2 13.17 -14.74 5.07
N VAL A 3 12.00 -14.14 4.85
CA VAL A 3 11.57 -13.59 3.54
C VAL A 3 11.77 -12.07 3.55
N ILE A 4 13.03 -11.62 3.60
CA ILE A 4 13.39 -10.26 3.24
C ILE A 4 14.73 -10.35 2.51
N THR A 5 14.72 -10.19 1.20
CA THR A 5 15.92 -10.05 0.38
C THR A 5 15.96 -8.65 -0.23
N ASP A 6 16.90 -7.85 0.29
CA ASP A 6 17.49 -6.61 -0.23
C ASP A 6 16.59 -5.63 -0.99
N PHE A 7 16.17 -4.57 -0.29
CA PHE A 7 15.55 -3.39 -0.88
C PHE A 7 16.63 -2.43 -1.41
N TYR A 8 16.74 -2.32 -2.73
CA TYR A 8 17.56 -1.29 -3.37
C TYR A 8 17.00 0.10 -3.08
N GLN A 9 17.84 0.93 -2.48
CA GLN A 9 17.59 2.31 -2.09
C GLN A 9 17.48 3.20 -3.34
N PHE A 10 16.27 3.46 -3.83
CA PHE A 10 16.05 4.46 -4.87
C PHE A 10 15.94 5.88 -4.28
N LYS A 11 16.82 6.72 -4.81
CA LYS A 11 17.04 8.17 -4.69
C LYS A 11 15.78 9.00 -4.36
N TYR A 12 15.69 9.49 -3.12
CA TYR A 12 14.69 10.49 -2.73
C TYR A 12 15.06 11.87 -3.29
N SER A 13 14.15 12.47 -4.08
CA SER A 13 14.05 13.93 -4.16
C SER A 13 13.04 14.39 -3.10
N ARG A 14 13.27 15.55 -2.50
CA ARG A 14 12.47 16.10 -1.38
C ARG A 14 10.98 16.34 -1.69
N ASN A 15 10.52 16.10 -2.93
CA ASN A 15 9.11 16.21 -3.34
C ASN A 15 8.60 14.90 -4.01
N ASN A 16 9.14 13.72 -3.64
CA ASN A 16 8.68 12.46 -4.24
C ASN A 16 7.48 11.87 -3.46
N TYR A 17 6.26 12.10 -3.95
CA TYR A 17 5.01 11.56 -3.39
C TYR A 17 4.87 10.03 -3.54
N TYR A 18 5.74 9.40 -4.33
CA TYR A 18 5.69 7.98 -4.62
C TYR A 18 6.87 7.23 -3.99
N LEU A 19 6.63 5.97 -3.65
CA LEU A 19 7.63 4.98 -3.30
C LEU A 19 7.73 3.99 -4.45
N GLU A 20 8.95 3.75 -4.91
CA GLU A 20 9.27 2.74 -5.91
C GLU A 20 9.95 1.57 -5.19
N LEU A 21 9.45 0.35 -5.40
CA LEU A 21 9.97 -0.85 -4.75
C LEU A 21 9.79 -2.08 -5.64
N LEU A 22 10.56 -3.12 -5.35
CA LEU A 22 10.40 -4.46 -5.91
C LEU A 22 9.77 -5.37 -4.86
N ILE A 23 8.69 -6.06 -5.23
CA ILE A 23 7.99 -6.99 -4.35
C ILE A 23 7.89 -8.37 -4.98
N ASN A 24 8.03 -9.42 -4.16
CA ASN A 24 7.81 -10.78 -4.64
C ASN A 24 6.37 -10.94 -5.16
N ARG A 25 6.21 -11.53 -6.34
CA ARG A 25 4.91 -11.73 -7.00
C ARG A 25 3.90 -12.46 -6.14
N THR A 26 4.35 -13.48 -5.39
CA THR A 26 3.49 -14.24 -4.48
C THR A 26 3.06 -13.39 -3.29
N ALA A 27 3.95 -12.59 -2.71
CA ALA A 27 3.61 -11.66 -1.64
C ALA A 27 2.56 -10.63 -2.09
N LEU A 28 2.72 -10.08 -3.30
CA LEU A 28 1.75 -9.15 -3.89
C LEU A 28 0.36 -9.79 -4.07
N LEU A 29 0.30 -11.05 -4.51
CA LEU A 29 -0.95 -11.81 -4.61
C LEU A 29 -1.65 -11.98 -3.25
N TYR A 30 -0.90 -12.18 -2.16
CA TYR A 30 -1.49 -12.26 -0.83
C TYR A 30 -2.02 -10.90 -0.35
N ILE A 31 -1.37 -9.80 -0.71
CA ILE A 31 -1.87 -8.45 -0.44
C ILE A 31 -3.16 -8.18 -1.22
N GLU A 32 -3.24 -8.58 -2.50
CA GLU A 32 -4.48 -8.50 -3.29
C GLU A 32 -5.63 -9.26 -2.63
N LYS A 33 -5.37 -10.48 -2.14
CA LYS A 33 -6.37 -11.28 -1.41
C LYS A 33 -6.83 -10.62 -0.11
N ALA A 34 -5.91 -9.98 0.63
CA ALA A 34 -6.26 -9.24 1.84
C ALA A 34 -7.20 -8.07 1.54
N LEU A 35 -6.96 -7.36 0.42
CA LEU A 35 -7.84 -6.29 -0.05
C LEU A 35 -9.23 -6.82 -0.45
N ASP A 36 -9.29 -7.93 -1.19
CA ASP A 36 -10.54 -8.58 -1.57
C ASP A 36 -11.39 -8.99 -0.36
N GLU A 37 -10.73 -9.60 0.63
CA GLU A 37 -11.39 -10.00 1.86
C GLU A 37 -11.91 -8.79 2.63
N SER A 38 -11.14 -7.70 2.67
CA SER A 38 -11.52 -6.47 3.37
C SER A 38 -12.70 -5.77 2.71
N LEU A 39 -12.67 -5.64 1.39
CA LEU A 39 -13.76 -5.06 0.61
C LEU A 39 -15.07 -5.88 0.70
N SER A 40 -14.95 -7.20 0.91
CA SER A 40 -16.14 -8.08 1.02
C SER A 40 -16.73 -8.13 2.42
N ASN A 41 -15.89 -8.05 3.47
CA ASN A 41 -16.28 -8.41 4.83
C ASN A 41 -16.34 -7.22 5.81
N MET A 42 -15.80 -6.06 5.45
CA MET A 42 -15.78 -4.89 6.34
C MET A 42 -16.82 -3.84 5.97
N TYR A 43 -17.34 -3.18 7.00
CA TYR A 43 -17.98 -1.89 6.82
C TYR A 43 -16.89 -0.80 6.76
N LEU A 44 -16.62 -0.30 5.56
CA LEU A 44 -15.58 0.69 5.29
C LEU A 44 -16.18 2.08 5.14
N SER A 45 -15.40 3.10 5.52
CA SER A 45 -15.67 4.48 5.09
C SER A 45 -15.47 4.61 3.58
N LYS A 46 -16.07 5.62 2.94
CA LYS A 46 -16.01 5.78 1.48
C LYS A 46 -14.58 6.00 1.00
N ASP A 47 -13.77 6.73 1.76
CA ASP A 47 -12.36 6.93 1.44
C ASP A 47 -11.55 5.64 1.57
N SER A 48 -11.83 4.81 2.57
CA SER A 48 -11.15 3.51 2.73
C SER A 48 -11.53 2.52 1.63
N GLU A 49 -12.82 2.45 1.27
CA GLU A 49 -13.30 1.64 0.16
C GLU A 49 -12.64 2.09 -1.17
N CYS A 50 -12.63 3.40 -1.43
CA CYS A 50 -11.93 3.98 -2.58
C CYS A 50 -10.44 3.63 -2.59
N ALA A 51 -9.74 3.82 -1.46
CA ALA A 51 -8.33 3.51 -1.34
C ALA A 51 -8.02 2.04 -1.61
N TYR A 52 -8.80 1.11 -1.04
CA TYR A 52 -8.59 -0.32 -1.20
C TYR A 52 -8.90 -0.81 -2.62
N MET A 53 -9.93 -0.26 -3.28
CA MET A 53 -10.16 -0.55 -4.70
C MET A 53 -8.99 -0.08 -5.57
N ARG A 54 -8.48 1.14 -5.33
CA ARG A 54 -7.33 1.69 -6.09
C ARG A 54 -6.05 0.92 -5.85
N LEU A 55 -5.77 0.54 -4.61
CA LEU A 55 -4.63 -0.32 -4.28
C LEU A 55 -4.72 -1.68 -4.95
N LYS A 56 -5.92 -2.27 -4.99
CA LYS A 56 -6.15 -3.55 -5.67
C LYS A 56 -5.88 -3.43 -7.17
N GLU A 57 -6.40 -2.38 -7.82
CA GLU A 57 -6.13 -2.10 -9.24
C GLU A 57 -4.63 -1.91 -9.49
N LEU A 58 -3.95 -1.12 -8.65
CA LEU A 58 -2.51 -0.88 -8.74
C LEU A 58 -1.73 -2.21 -8.67
N PHE A 59 -1.99 -3.02 -7.65
CA PHE A 59 -1.27 -4.28 -7.44
C PHE A 59 -1.53 -5.29 -8.56
N TYR A 60 -2.79 -5.41 -8.99
CA TYR A 60 -3.14 -6.25 -10.12
C TYR A 60 -2.39 -5.81 -11.39
N ASN A 61 -2.44 -4.52 -11.73
CA ASN A 61 -1.81 -3.97 -12.93
C ASN A 61 -0.29 -4.19 -12.91
N SER A 62 0.39 -3.83 -11.82
CA SER A 62 1.83 -4.06 -11.67
C SER A 62 2.18 -5.54 -11.78
N ARG A 63 1.35 -6.43 -11.21
CA ARG A 63 1.59 -7.87 -11.29
C ARG A 63 1.47 -8.41 -12.71
N VAL A 64 0.46 -7.98 -13.49
CA VAL A 64 0.26 -8.50 -14.85
C VAL A 64 1.18 -7.87 -15.91
N GLU A 65 1.86 -6.78 -15.57
CA GLU A 65 2.78 -6.08 -16.49
C GLU A 65 4.03 -6.90 -16.86
N SER A 66 4.48 -7.79 -15.97
CA SER A 66 5.65 -8.65 -16.18
C SER A 66 5.46 -10.01 -15.53
N ASP A 67 6.05 -11.06 -16.12
CA ASP A 67 6.09 -12.42 -15.56
C ASP A 67 7.29 -12.67 -14.64
N SER A 68 8.04 -11.61 -14.31
CA SER A 68 9.14 -11.67 -13.34
C SER A 68 8.67 -12.16 -11.96
N LEU A 69 9.59 -12.85 -11.26
CA LEU A 69 9.42 -13.23 -9.86
C LEU A 69 9.22 -12.01 -8.96
N TYR A 70 9.82 -10.89 -9.34
CA TYR A 70 9.71 -9.61 -8.65
C TYR A 70 8.93 -8.62 -9.53
N VAL A 71 7.98 -7.95 -8.90
CA VAL A 71 7.09 -6.95 -9.50
C VAL A 71 7.58 -5.57 -9.10
N GLU A 72 7.76 -4.70 -10.08
CA GLU A 72 8.00 -3.27 -9.86
C GLU A 72 6.70 -2.60 -9.43
N LEU A 73 6.74 -1.93 -8.28
CA LEU A 73 5.59 -1.26 -7.70
C LEU A 73 5.94 0.21 -7.44
N ARG A 74 5.08 1.10 -7.95
CA ARG A 74 5.11 2.53 -7.65
C ARG A 74 3.84 2.91 -6.91
N ILE A 75 3.95 3.14 -5.60
CA ILE A 75 2.82 3.41 -4.71
C ILE A 75 2.89 4.82 -4.12
N ASN A 76 1.78 5.54 -4.08
CA ASN A 76 1.74 6.86 -3.45
C ASN A 76 1.78 6.73 -1.92
N LYS A 77 2.54 7.61 -1.26
CA LYS A 77 2.70 7.64 0.20
C LYS A 77 1.39 7.93 0.94
N CYS A 78 0.41 8.58 0.31
CA CYS A 78 -0.91 8.83 0.91
C CYS A 78 -1.66 7.52 1.25
N TYR A 79 -1.28 6.39 0.63
CA TYR A 79 -1.85 5.08 0.95
C TYR A 79 -1.35 4.49 2.27
N LEU A 80 -0.32 5.08 2.91
CA LEU A 80 0.31 4.56 4.13
C LEU A 80 -0.71 4.24 5.22
N LYS A 81 -1.62 5.18 5.51
CA LYS A 81 -2.60 4.99 6.58
C LYS A 81 -3.56 3.83 6.30
N TYR A 82 -3.96 3.67 5.04
CA TYR A 82 -4.84 2.58 4.61
C TYR A 82 -4.12 1.22 4.69
N MET A 83 -2.84 1.15 4.28
CA MET A 83 -2.02 -0.05 4.44
C MET A 83 -1.78 -0.42 5.90
N GLN A 84 -1.57 0.57 6.78
CA GLN A 84 -1.47 0.35 8.23
C GLN A 84 -2.79 -0.18 8.81
N ASN A 85 -3.93 0.38 8.43
CA ASN A 85 -5.23 -0.11 8.87
C ASN A 85 -5.48 -1.56 8.42
N LEU A 86 -5.13 -1.88 7.17
CA LEU A 86 -5.20 -3.23 6.62
C LEU A 86 -4.30 -4.20 7.39
N SER A 87 -3.05 -3.80 7.67
CA SER A 87 -2.11 -4.58 8.48
C SER A 87 -2.64 -4.82 9.90
N CYS A 88 -3.24 -3.80 10.53
CA CYS A 88 -3.82 -3.90 11.86
C CYS A 88 -5.01 -4.88 11.88
N TYR A 89 -5.82 -4.93 10.83
CA TYR A 89 -6.92 -5.89 10.74
C TYR A 89 -6.42 -7.34 10.66
N PHE A 90 -5.36 -7.58 9.87
CA PHE A 90 -4.82 -8.92 9.65
C PHE A 90 -3.68 -9.31 10.61
N TYR A 91 -3.47 -8.59 11.71
CA TYR A 91 -2.28 -8.73 12.56
C TYR A 91 -2.01 -10.14 13.10
N ASN A 92 -3.04 -10.97 13.29
CA ASN A 92 -2.93 -12.35 13.76
C ASN A 92 -2.92 -13.42 12.64
N ARG A 93 -2.96 -13.01 11.37
CA ARG A 93 -3.07 -13.93 10.22
C ARG A 93 -1.76 -13.94 9.44
N ASN A 94 -0.94 -14.95 9.70
CA ASN A 94 0.40 -15.09 9.13
C ASN A 94 0.40 -15.16 7.58
N GLU A 95 -0.68 -15.65 6.96
CA GLU A 95 -0.83 -15.66 5.50
C GLU A 95 -0.81 -14.25 4.87
N TYR A 96 -1.09 -13.21 5.65
CA TYR A 96 -1.07 -11.81 5.24
C TYR A 96 0.10 -11.02 5.83
N GLU A 97 1.16 -11.70 6.28
CA GLU A 97 2.39 -11.05 6.78
C GLU A 97 2.97 -10.04 5.77
N ALA A 98 2.82 -10.31 4.47
CA ALA A 98 3.22 -9.39 3.40
C ALA A 98 2.58 -7.99 3.50
N VAL A 99 1.34 -7.89 3.99
CA VAL A 99 0.65 -6.61 4.19
C VAL A 99 1.39 -5.78 5.25
N LYS A 100 1.76 -6.43 6.36
CA LYS A 100 2.52 -5.80 7.44
C LYS A 100 3.89 -5.35 6.94
N VAL A 101 4.62 -6.22 6.24
CA VAL A 101 5.95 -5.89 5.70
C VAL A 101 5.88 -4.69 4.76
N LEU A 102 4.89 -4.64 3.87
CA LEU A 102 4.71 -3.49 2.97
C LEU A 102 4.35 -2.21 3.75
N SER A 103 3.46 -2.31 4.75
CA SER A 103 3.10 -1.18 5.62
C SER A 103 4.33 -0.64 6.38
N ASP A 104 5.10 -1.51 7.01
CA ASP A 104 6.31 -1.15 7.76
C ASP A 104 7.36 -0.51 6.84
N TYR A 105 7.52 -1.04 5.63
CA TYR A 105 8.38 -0.46 4.59
C TYR A 105 7.93 0.94 4.20
N MET A 106 6.64 1.12 3.87
CA MET A 106 6.09 2.43 3.53
C MET A 106 6.29 3.44 4.66
N GLN A 107 6.09 3.02 5.91
CA GLN A 107 6.30 3.88 7.07
C GLN A 107 7.76 4.33 7.20
N TYR A 108 8.70 3.38 7.18
CA TYR A 108 10.13 3.67 7.30
C TYR A 108 10.58 4.70 6.26
N PHE A 109 10.13 4.53 5.02
CA PHE A 109 10.51 5.35 3.88
C PHE A 109 9.67 6.63 3.68
N SER A 110 8.66 6.84 4.52
CA SER A 110 7.86 8.08 4.54
C SER A 110 8.09 8.91 5.80
N THR A 111 9.08 8.57 6.63
CA THR A 111 9.34 9.24 7.91
C THR A 111 9.50 10.76 7.79
N SER A 112 10.12 11.24 6.70
CA SER A 112 10.28 12.68 6.43
C SER A 112 8.99 13.40 6.04
N ASP A 113 7.97 12.66 5.61
CA ASP A 113 6.74 13.18 5.01
C ASP A 113 5.52 12.89 5.90
N ILE A 114 5.76 12.46 7.15
CA ILE A 114 4.70 12.08 8.10
C ILE A 114 3.72 13.24 8.31
N ASP A 115 4.20 14.48 8.39
CA ASP A 115 3.36 15.66 8.59
C ASP A 115 2.42 15.93 7.40
N GLU A 116 2.89 15.66 6.18
CA GLU A 116 2.10 15.82 4.95
C GLU A 116 1.05 14.71 4.84
N ILE A 117 1.43 13.47 5.18
CA ILE A 117 0.53 12.32 5.22
C ILE A 117 -0.53 12.50 6.31
N SER A 118 -0.18 13.02 7.48
CA SER A 118 -1.14 13.30 8.55
C SER A 118 -2.12 14.38 8.13
N THR A 119 -1.62 15.45 7.49
CA THR A 119 -2.48 16.51 6.93
C THR A 119 -3.48 15.95 5.92
N PHE A 120 -3.07 15.02 5.05
CA PHE A 120 -3.98 14.32 4.14
C PHE A 120 -5.06 13.53 4.90
N CYS A 121 -4.69 12.85 5.99
CA CYS A 121 -5.63 12.04 6.78
C CYS A 121 -6.72 12.89 7.46
N GLU A 122 -6.42 14.15 7.78
CA GLU A 122 -7.33 15.12 8.40
C GLU A 122 -8.30 15.77 7.40
N LEU A 123 -8.10 15.58 6.10
CA LEU A 123 -9.01 16.10 5.08
C LEU A 123 -10.39 15.43 5.17
N ASN A 124 -11.41 16.16 4.68
CA ASN A 124 -12.76 15.62 4.57
C ASN A 124 -12.79 14.40 3.62
N GLU A 125 -13.68 13.46 3.90
CA GLU A 125 -13.84 12.19 3.16
C GLU A 125 -13.97 12.42 1.65
N ASP A 126 -14.81 13.36 1.21
CA ASP A 126 -15.00 13.67 -0.22
C ASP A 126 -13.72 14.19 -0.89
N ILE A 127 -12.89 14.93 -0.17
CA ILE A 127 -11.60 15.44 -0.67
C ILE A 127 -10.62 14.28 -0.80
N LYS A 128 -10.55 13.42 0.21
CA LYS A 128 -9.71 12.22 0.18
C LYS A 128 -10.07 11.32 -1.00
N VAL A 129 -11.35 11.03 -1.21
CA VAL A 129 -11.83 10.25 -2.37
C VAL A 129 -11.40 10.89 -3.69
N ARG A 130 -11.53 12.22 -3.83
CA ARG A 130 -11.11 12.92 -5.05
C ARG A 130 -9.61 12.81 -5.29
N VAL A 131 -8.79 12.95 -4.25
CA VAL A 131 -7.33 12.79 -4.35
C VAL A 131 -7.00 11.34 -4.74
N LEU A 132 -7.49 10.36 -3.97
CA LEU A 132 -7.24 8.93 -4.21
C LEU A 132 -7.70 8.46 -5.59
N SER A 133 -8.73 9.10 -6.16
CA SER A 133 -9.23 8.76 -7.50
C SER A 133 -8.34 9.27 -8.64
N ASN A 134 -7.46 10.25 -8.38
CA ASN A 134 -6.63 10.94 -9.36
C ASN A 134 -5.12 10.65 -9.21
N VAL A 135 -4.75 9.84 -8.22
CA VAL A 135 -3.36 9.48 -7.88
C VAL A 135 -2.86 8.31 -8.73
#